data_AF-A0A1S6XR25-F1
#
_entry.id   AF-A0A1S6XR25-F1
#
_cell.length_a   1.000
_cell.length_b   1.000
_cell.length_c   1.000
_cell.angle_alpha   90.00
_cell.angle_beta   90.00
_cell.angle_gamma   90.00
#
_symmetry.space_group_name_H-M   'P 1'
#
loop_
_entity.id
_entity.type
_entity.pdbx_description
1 polymer ?
#
loop_
_entity_poly.entity_id
_entity_poly.type
_entity_poly.pdbx_seq_one_letter_code
_entity_poly.pdbx_strand_id
1 'polypeptide(L)'
;MSTKLPWVRSFPSDCLADTSGMKAFQIATYVILQWHMRRSGEPIFCDQSKLAHSAGCSVKAFNKALDFLLRDQKIVRLEDGRLWSLQIEEELKDCSEHLNKLSERASKAAKARWDKQKS
;
A
#
# COMPACT_ATOMS: atom_id res chain seq x y z
N MET A 1 -16.31 7.36 -10.49
CA MET A 1 -15.30 6.60 -9.73
C MET A 1 -15.25 7.19 -8.33
N SER A 2 -15.53 6.40 -7.28
CA SER A 2 -15.57 6.93 -5.91
C SER A 2 -14.18 7.46 -5.52
N THR A 3 -14.07 8.77 -5.30
CA THR A 3 -12.86 9.50 -4.87
C THR A 3 -12.48 9.23 -3.40
N LYS A 4 -12.85 8.06 -2.87
CA LYS A 4 -12.50 7.69 -1.51
C LYS A 4 -11.07 7.16 -1.52
N LEU A 5 -10.15 7.97 -0.98
CA LEU A 5 -8.82 7.49 -0.64
C LEU A 5 -8.97 6.16 0.13
N PRO A 6 -8.25 5.09 -0.26
CA PRO A 6 -8.33 3.84 0.47
C PRO A 6 -7.93 4.11 1.92
N TRP A 7 -8.80 3.74 2.87
CA TRP A 7 -8.43 3.74 4.27
C TRP A 7 -7.52 2.56 4.48
N VAL A 8 -6.26 2.83 4.83
CA VAL A 8 -5.24 1.80 5.00
C VAL A 8 -4.80 1.77 6.46
N ARG A 9 -4.80 0.59 7.08
CA ARG A 9 -4.23 0.41 8.41
C ARG A 9 -2.71 0.47 8.31
N SER A 10 -2.08 1.26 9.17
CA SER A 10 -0.63 1.34 9.29
C SER A 10 -0.28 1.15 10.76
N PHE A 11 0.42 0.07 11.06
CA PHE A 11 0.87 -0.22 12.41
C PHE A 11 2.36 0.10 12.51
N PRO A 12 2.78 0.96 13.45
CA PRO A 12 4.20 1.29 13.63
C PRO A 12 5.06 0.06 13.94
N SER A 13 4.50 -0.94 14.62
CA SER A 13 5.16 -2.23 14.89
C SER A 13 5.59 -2.95 13.63
N ASP A 14 4.72 -2.96 12.62
CA ASP A 14 4.95 -3.71 11.39
C ASP A 14 6.04 -3.02 10.58
N CYS A 15 5.98 -1.69 10.48
CA CYS A 15 7.04 -0.90 9.88
C CYS A 15 8.41 -1.13 10.55
N LEU A 16 8.46 -1.15 11.89
CA LEU A 16 9.69 -1.42 12.63
C LEU A 16 10.22 -2.84 12.41
N ALA A 17 9.33 -3.84 12.39
CA ALA A 17 9.70 -5.23 12.09
C ALA A 17 10.22 -5.36 10.65
N ASP A 18 9.51 -4.78 9.69
CA ASP A 18 9.83 -4.84 8.27
C ASP A 18 11.13 -4.14 7.90
N THR A 19 11.52 -3.12 8.67
CA THR A 19 12.72 -2.31 8.43
C THR A 19 13.90 -2.67 9.34
N SER A 20 13.72 -3.63 10.23
CA SER A 20 14.77 -4.08 11.14
C SER A 20 16.02 -4.55 10.37
N GLY A 21 17.19 -4.06 10.79
CA GLY A 21 18.47 -4.37 10.14
C GLY A 21 18.76 -3.65 8.82
N MET A 22 17.83 -2.86 8.30
CA MET A 22 18.06 -2.04 7.10
C MET A 22 18.87 -0.78 7.40
N LYS A 23 19.61 -0.31 6.39
CA LYS A 23 20.26 1.00 6.42
C LYS A 23 19.23 2.11 6.18
N ALA A 24 19.51 3.31 6.69
CA ALA A 24 18.60 4.46 6.56
C ALA A 24 18.08 4.71 5.14
N PHE A 25 18.95 4.67 4.11
CA PHE A 25 18.51 4.88 2.72
C PHE A 25 17.65 3.73 2.16
N GLN A 26 17.81 2.50 2.68
CA GLN A 26 16.96 1.36 2.33
C GLN A 26 15.58 1.51 2.95
N ILE A 27 15.54 1.91 4.23
CA ILE A 27 14.29 2.24 4.95
C ILE A 27 13.53 3.33 4.21
N ALA A 28 14.19 4.46 3.92
CA ALA A 28 13.58 5.58 3.22
C ALA A 28 13.02 5.16 1.85
N THR A 29 13.78 4.38 1.08
CA THR A 29 13.34 3.86 -0.22
C THR A 29 12.11 2.95 -0.07
N TYR A 30 12.16 1.98 0.83
CA TYR A 30 11.07 1.03 1.07
C TYR A 30 9.77 1.74 1.48
N VAL A 31 9.87 2.63 2.46
CA VAL A 31 8.72 3.38 2.98
C VAL A 31 8.12 4.25 1.89
N ILE A 32 8.92 5.00 1.14
CA ILE A 32 8.43 5.84 0.03
C ILE A 32 7.71 5.02 -1.04
N LEU A 33 8.28 3.89 -1.46
CA LEU A 33 7.63 2.99 -2.42
C LEU A 33 6.27 2.52 -1.89
N GLN A 34 6.21 2.10 -0.62
CA GLN A 34 4.96 1.70 0.02
C GLN A 34 3.92 2.82 0.05
N TRP A 35 4.30 4.05 0.39
CA TRP A 35 3.38 5.20 0.39
C TRP A 35 2.80 5.47 -0.99
N HIS A 36 3.63 5.41 -2.05
CA HIS A 36 3.16 5.57 -3.41
C HIS A 36 2.15 4.49 -3.80
N MET A 37 2.45 3.23 -3.48
CA MET A 37 1.58 2.08 -3.76
C MET A 37 0.25 2.13 -3.00
N ARG A 38 0.26 2.52 -1.72
CA ARG A 38 -0.97 2.71 -0.91
C ARG A 38 -1.81 3.87 -1.45
N ARG A 39 -1.16 4.95 -1.88
CA ARG A 39 -1.84 6.13 -2.42
C ARG A 39 -2.49 5.85 -3.77
N SER A 40 -1.82 5.13 -4.67
CA SER A 40 -2.39 4.74 -5.97
C SER A 40 -3.38 3.59 -5.84
N GLY A 41 -3.15 2.68 -4.89
CA GLY A 41 -3.82 1.39 -4.85
C GLY A 41 -3.35 0.43 -5.96
N GLU A 42 -2.24 0.77 -6.63
CA GLU A 42 -1.81 0.10 -7.87
C GLU A 42 -0.27 0.07 -8.00
N PRO A 43 0.29 -0.91 -8.75
CA PRO A 43 1.71 -0.96 -9.10
C PRO A 43 2.22 0.35 -9.71
N ILE A 44 3.42 0.75 -9.32
CA ILE A 44 3.99 2.06 -9.69
C ILE A 44 5.13 1.95 -10.69
N PHE A 45 5.25 2.92 -11.60
CA PHE A 45 6.39 2.98 -12.51
C PHE A 45 7.69 3.36 -11.78
N CYS A 46 8.79 2.74 -12.18
CA CYS A 46 10.11 2.99 -11.61
C CYS A 46 10.78 4.21 -12.27
N ASP A 47 10.34 5.42 -11.94
CA ASP A 47 11.09 6.66 -12.24
C ASP A 47 12.17 6.86 -11.18
N GLN A 48 13.37 6.32 -11.45
CA GLN A 48 14.47 6.29 -10.49
C GLN A 48 14.87 7.69 -10.00
N SER A 49 14.79 8.71 -10.84
CA SER A 49 15.17 10.08 -10.48
C SER A 49 14.18 10.67 -9.47
N LYS A 50 12.87 10.58 -9.78
CA LYS A 50 11.82 11.07 -8.89
C LYS A 50 11.78 10.29 -7.57
N LEU A 51 11.84 8.96 -7.64
CA LEU A 51 11.76 8.12 -6.46
C LEU A 51 12.99 8.27 -5.56
N ALA A 52 14.19 8.43 -6.12
CA ALA A 52 15.40 8.74 -5.35
C ALA A 52 15.28 10.09 -4.62
N HIS A 53 14.78 11.11 -5.32
CA HIS A 53 14.52 12.42 -4.73
C HIS A 53 13.50 12.34 -3.58
N SER A 54 12.38 11.64 -3.78
CA SER A 54 11.37 11.41 -2.72
C SER A 54 11.93 10.62 -1.53
N ALA A 55 12.83 9.67 -1.77
CA ALA A 55 13.55 8.93 -0.73
C ALA A 55 14.71 9.71 -0.10
N GLY A 56 14.97 10.96 -0.54
CA GLY A 56 16.03 11.81 -0.01
C GLY A 56 17.44 11.26 -0.25
N CYS A 57 17.66 10.54 -1.35
CA CYS A 57 18.94 9.91 -1.65
C CYS A 57 19.36 10.09 -3.13
N SER A 58 20.60 9.75 -3.45
CA SER A 58 21.06 9.75 -4.83
C SER A 58 20.47 8.58 -5.62
N VAL A 59 20.36 8.70 -6.94
CA VAL A 59 19.89 7.60 -7.82
C VAL A 59 20.71 6.32 -7.61
N LYS A 60 22.02 6.44 -7.39
CA LYS A 60 22.89 5.29 -7.10
C LYS A 60 22.54 4.61 -5.77
N ALA A 61 22.25 5.39 -4.72
CA ALA A 61 21.83 4.85 -3.43
C ALA A 61 20.44 4.22 -3.52
N PHE A 62 19.52 4.86 -4.23
CA PHE A 62 18.19 4.34 -4.51
C PHE A 62 18.25 3.00 -5.25
N ASN A 63 19.01 2.89 -6.33
CA ASN A 63 19.14 1.63 -7.08
C ASN A 63 19.70 0.51 -6.20
N LYS A 64 20.71 0.80 -5.36
CA LYS A 64 21.23 -0.18 -4.40
C LYS A 64 20.20 -0.61 -3.35
N ALA A 65 19.34 0.31 -2.92
CA ALA A 65 18.23 -0.02 -2.02
C ALA A 65 17.17 -0.86 -2.73
N LEU A 66 16.80 -0.50 -3.97
CA LEU A 66 15.83 -1.24 -4.76
C LEU A 66 16.30 -2.66 -5.03
N ASP A 67 17.57 -2.86 -5.40
CA ASP A 67 18.15 -4.20 -5.60
C ASP A 67 18.08 -5.03 -4.31
N PHE A 68 18.33 -4.41 -3.15
CA PHE A 68 18.18 -5.07 -1.85
C PHE A 68 16.73 -5.48 -1.59
N LEU A 69 15.76 -4.59 -1.83
CA LEU A 69 14.34 -4.85 -1.58
C LEU A 69 13.76 -5.90 -2.53
N LEU A 70 14.21 -5.91 -3.79
CA LEU A 70 13.84 -6.94 -4.77
C LEU A 70 14.40 -8.31 -4.35
N ARG A 71 15.68 -8.35 -3.93
CA ARG A 71 16.31 -9.59 -3.46
C ARG A 71 15.63 -10.16 -2.22
N ASP A 72 15.22 -9.29 -1.30
CA ASP A 72 14.54 -9.64 -0.06
C ASP A 72 13.02 -9.84 -0.24
N GLN A 73 12.54 -9.77 -1.48
CA GLN A 73 11.13 -9.94 -1.87
C GLN A 73 10.14 -8.97 -1.18
N LYS A 74 10.66 -7.88 -0.59
CA LYS A 74 9.85 -6.81 -0.01
C LYS A 74 9.17 -5.95 -1.07
N ILE A 75 9.76 -5.91 -2.26
CA ILE A 75 9.20 -5.31 -3.46
C ILE A 75 9.36 -6.35 -4.57
N VAL A 76 8.37 -6.45 -5.45
CA VAL A 76 8.45 -7.25 -6.68
C VAL A 76 8.42 -6.33 -7.89
N ARG A 77 9.03 -6.79 -8.98
CA ARG A 77 8.93 -6.16 -10.30
C ARG A 77 8.02 -7.01 -11.17
N LEU A 78 6.93 -6.42 -11.64
CA LEU A 78 5.96 -7.07 -12.53
C LEU A 78 6.53 -7.18 -13.95
N GLU A 79 5.88 -7.98 -14.79
CA GLU A 79 6.29 -8.20 -16.19
C GLU A 79 6.35 -6.90 -17.01
N ASP A 80 5.45 -5.96 -16.72
CA ASP A 80 5.42 -4.63 -17.34
C ASP A 80 6.45 -3.64 -16.75
N GLY A 81 7.30 -4.11 -15.85
CA GLY A 81 8.38 -3.35 -15.22
C GLY A 81 7.95 -2.46 -14.05
N ARG A 82 6.65 -2.43 -13.68
CA ARG A 82 6.17 -1.70 -12.49
C ARG A 82 6.61 -2.40 -11.20
N LEU A 83 6.74 -1.62 -10.15
CA LEU A 83 7.09 -2.07 -8.80
C LEU A 83 5.82 -2.27 -7.99
N TRP A 84 5.80 -3.31 -7.17
CA TRP A 84 4.67 -3.62 -6.30
C TRP A 84 5.09 -4.27 -4.97
N SER A 85 4.22 -4.23 -3.97
CA SER A 85 4.38 -4.91 -2.70
C SER A 85 3.18 -5.84 -2.49
N LEU A 86 3.45 -7.14 -2.35
CA LEU A 86 2.41 -8.14 -2.09
C LEU A 86 1.75 -7.94 -0.73
N GLN A 87 2.49 -7.42 0.25
CA GLN A 87 1.94 -7.03 1.55
C GLN A 87 0.88 -5.93 1.39
N ILE A 88 1.14 -4.92 0.56
CA ILE A 88 0.15 -3.86 0.30
C ILE A 88 -1.06 -4.41 -0.45
N GLU A 89 -0.86 -5.34 -1.38
CA GLU A 89 -1.97 -5.98 -2.08
C GLU A 89 -2.94 -6.68 -1.13
N GLU A 90 -2.39 -7.47 -0.20
CA GLU A 90 -3.16 -8.17 0.82
C GLU A 90 -3.91 -7.19 1.73
N GLU A 91 -3.23 -6.15 2.21
CA GLU A 91 -3.87 -5.12 3.03
C GLU A 91 -5.00 -4.37 2.31
N LEU A 92 -4.81 -4.03 1.03
CA LEU A 92 -5.84 -3.35 0.23
C LEU A 92 -7.04 -4.27 0.00
N LYS A 93 -6.81 -5.57 -0.23
CA LYS A 93 -7.86 -6.57 -0.35
C LYS A 93 -8.66 -6.67 0.95
N ASP A 94 -7.99 -6.83 2.08
CA ASP A 94 -8.63 -6.89 3.40
C ASP A 94 -9.46 -5.64 3.71
N CYS A 95 -8.93 -4.45 3.39
CA CYS A 95 -9.66 -3.20 3.56
C CYS A 95 -10.94 -3.17 2.70
N SER A 96 -10.84 -3.63 1.44
CA SER A 96 -11.98 -3.67 0.53
C SER A 96 -13.08 -4.64 1.02
N GLU A 97 -12.69 -5.83 1.48
CA GLU A 97 -13.61 -6.83 2.00
C GLU A 97 -14.31 -6.35 3.28
N HIS A 98 -13.56 -5.70 4.18
CA HIS A 98 -14.13 -5.13 5.40
C HIS A 98 -15.14 -4.01 5.09
N LEU A 99 -14.84 -3.13 4.14
CA LEU A 99 -15.76 -2.06 3.72
C LEU A 99 -17.04 -2.62 3.08
N ASN A 100 -16.93 -3.68 2.27
CA ASN A 100 -18.09 -4.35 1.69
C ASN A 100 -19.00 -4.94 2.79
N LYS A 101 -18.43 -5.65 3.77
CA LYS A 101 -19.17 -6.20 4.91
C LYS A 101 -19.88 -5.10 5.73
N LEU A 102 -19.24 -3.95 5.94
CA LEU A 102 -19.87 -2.81 6.63
C LEU A 102 -21.03 -2.22 5.81
N SER A 103 -20.84 -2.06 4.51
CA SER A 103 -21.87 -1.56 3.58
C SER A 103 -23.10 -2.47 3.57
N GLU A 104 -22.90 -3.79 3.48
CA GLU A 104 -23.99 -4.77 3.53
C GLU A 104 -24.78 -4.71 4.83
N ARG A 105 -24.09 -4.59 5.98
CA ARG A 105 -24.72 -4.44 7.29
C ARG A 105 -25.56 -3.16 7.36
N ALA A 106 -25.03 -2.05 6.87
CA ALA A 106 -25.74 -0.78 6.83
C ALA A 106 -27.00 -0.85 5.95
N SER A 107 -26.89 -1.45 4.76
CA SER A 107 -28.00 -1.66 3.84
C SER A 107 -29.10 -2.54 4.46
N LYS A 108 -28.73 -3.68 5.08
CA LYS A 108 -29.67 -4.55 5.79
C LYS A 108 -30.38 -3.83 6.94
N ALA A 109 -29.66 -3.03 7.73
CA ALA A 109 -30.23 -2.25 8.81
C ALA A 109 -31.21 -1.17 8.30
N ALA A 110 -30.88 -0.49 7.20
CA ALA A 110 -31.76 0.48 6.57
C ALA A 110 -33.05 -0.17 6.04
N LYS A 111 -32.93 -1.31 5.34
CA LYS A 111 -34.08 -2.07 4.84
C LYS A 111 -35.00 -2.54 5.97
N ALA A 112 -34.44 -3.09 7.05
CA ALA A 112 -35.21 -3.52 8.22
C ALA A 112 -35.97 -2.36 8.90
N ARG A 113 -35.42 -1.15 8.91
CA ARG A 113 -36.11 0.06 9.41
C ARG A 113 -37.26 0.46 8.50
N TRP A 114 -37.05 0.44 7.18
CA TRP A 114 -38.06 0.78 6.19
C TRP A 114 -39.25 -0.20 6.21
N ASP A 115 -38.97 -1.50 6.29
CA ASP A 115 -40.01 -2.54 6.33
C ASP A 115 -40.89 -2.42 7.60
N LYS A 116 -40.31 -2.02 8.74
CA LYS A 116 -41.06 -1.72 9.98
C LYS A 116 -41.97 -0.50 9.88
N GLN A 117 -41.66 0.48 9.03
CA GLN A 117 -42.50 1.67 8.83
C GLN A 117 -43.69 1.42 7.89
N LYS A 118 -43.63 0.34 7.09
CA LYS A 118 -44.71 -0.05 6.16
C LYS A 118 -45.73 -1.02 6.77
N SER A 119 -45.40 -1.62 7.91
CA SER A 119 -46.29 -2.46 8.73
C SER A 119 -47.00 -1.63 9.77
#